data_AF-A0A957SRT7-F1
#
_entry.id   AF-A0A957SRT7-F1
#
_cell.length_a   1.000
_cell.length_b   1.000
_cell.length_c   1.000
_cell.angle_alpha   90.00
_cell.angle_beta   90.00
_cell.angle_gamma   90.00
#
_symmetry.space_group_name_H-M   'P 1'
#
loop_
_entity.id
_entity.type
_entity.pdbx_description
1 polymer ?
#
loop_
_entity_poly.entity_id
_entity_poly.type
_entity_poly.pdbx_seq_one_letter_code
_entity_poly.pdbx_strand_id
1 'polypeptide(L)'
;MSTQYKPTLEEVRQLADRGNLIPIYRELPADLETPVSVYLKLRASTGGPSFLLESVEKGEQVGRYSFIGVHAPMTVTAWGNQVTIGGAGGAVLERQQGNPFDLVKDLLAGRQAVKVPGLPTLAGGVVGYFAYDMVRFIERLPETASRDLDVADMMLLFSDNLVVFDHVRHRLLVVAN
;
A
#
# COMPACT_ATOMS: atom_id res chain seq x y z
N MET A 1 -17.57 -18.83 15.90
CA MET A 1 -16.57 -18.61 14.84
C MET A 1 -15.23 -18.31 15.51
N SER A 2 -14.16 -19.02 15.18
CA SER A 2 -12.87 -18.87 15.86
C SER A 2 -12.29 -17.47 15.61
N THR A 3 -12.14 -16.68 16.67
CA THR A 3 -11.67 -15.28 16.69
C THR A 3 -10.13 -15.19 16.61
N GLN A 4 -9.49 -16.11 15.89
CA GLN A 4 -8.06 -16.32 16.04
C GLN A 4 -7.27 -15.56 14.97
N TYR A 5 -6.42 -14.63 15.43
CA TYR A 5 -5.40 -13.98 14.62
C TYR A 5 -4.31 -14.98 14.25
N LYS A 6 -3.74 -14.81 13.05
CA LYS A 6 -2.63 -15.62 12.54
C LYS A 6 -1.52 -14.69 12.03
N PRO A 7 -0.24 -14.96 12.33
CA PRO A 7 0.24 -15.96 13.27
C PRO A 7 -0.16 -15.61 14.72
N THR A 8 -0.08 -16.58 15.62
CA THR A 8 -0.19 -16.37 17.07
C THR A 8 1.01 -15.55 17.57
N LEU A 9 0.90 -14.97 18.77
CA LEU A 9 1.99 -14.19 19.36
C LEU A 9 3.29 -14.99 19.50
N GLU A 10 3.20 -16.28 19.80
CA GLU A 10 4.38 -17.15 19.89
C GLU A 10 5.06 -17.33 18.53
N GLU A 11 4.27 -17.59 17.49
CA GLU A 11 4.78 -17.69 16.12
C GLU A 11 5.37 -16.36 15.62
N VAL A 12 4.75 -15.22 15.95
CA VAL A 12 5.31 -13.88 15.63
C VAL A 12 6.69 -13.70 16.26
N ARG A 13 6.86 -14.09 17.54
CA ARG A 13 8.18 -14.02 18.21
C ARG A 13 9.23 -14.88 17.52
N GLN A 14 8.86 -16.05 17.01
CA GLN A 14 9.78 -16.90 16.23
C GLN A 14 10.11 -16.32 14.85
N LEU A 15 9.16 -15.59 14.25
CA LEU A 15 9.35 -14.94 12.95
C LEU A 15 10.18 -13.65 13.03
N ALA A 16 10.27 -13.02 14.20
CA ALA A 16 11.05 -11.80 14.44
C ALA A 16 12.55 -11.95 14.14
N ASP A 17 13.09 -13.17 14.22
CA ASP A 17 14.48 -13.46 13.83
C ASP A 17 14.71 -13.34 12.31
N ARG A 18 13.65 -13.31 11.50
CA ARG A 18 13.71 -13.27 10.03
C ARG A 18 13.49 -11.88 9.43
N GLY A 19 13.05 -10.92 10.24
CA GLY A 19 12.69 -9.58 9.79
C GLY A 19 11.78 -8.87 10.79
N ASN A 20 11.53 -7.59 10.54
CA ASN A 20 10.83 -6.69 11.45
C ASN A 20 9.45 -6.24 10.95
N LEU A 21 9.02 -6.72 9.78
CA LEU A 21 7.69 -6.45 9.23
C LEU A 21 6.97 -7.80 9.06
N ILE A 22 6.16 -8.17 10.06
CA ILE A 22 5.51 -9.47 10.16
C ILE A 22 3.99 -9.26 10.08
N PRO A 23 3.34 -9.61 8.96
CA PRO A 23 1.92 -9.41 8.82
C PRO A 23 1.14 -10.34 9.76
N ILE A 24 0.31 -9.75 10.60
CA ILE A 24 -0.72 -10.43 11.37
C ILE A 24 -2.04 -10.23 10.63
N TYR A 25 -2.79 -11.31 10.46
CA TYR A 25 -4.05 -11.25 9.76
C TYR A 25 -5.17 -11.98 10.48
N ARG A 26 -6.39 -11.58 10.11
CA ARG A 26 -7.62 -12.26 10.48
C ARG A 26 -8.44 -12.53 9.23
N GLU A 27 -9.02 -13.71 9.18
CA GLU A 27 -9.95 -14.12 8.14
C GLU A 27 -11.39 -13.85 8.59
N LEU A 28 -12.19 -13.29 7.67
CA LEU A 28 -13.61 -13.03 7.86
C LEU A 28 -14.38 -13.55 6.62
N PRO A 29 -15.64 -13.99 6.80
CA PRO A 29 -16.49 -14.37 5.67
C PRO A 29 -16.79 -13.14 4.80
N ALA A 30 -16.82 -13.32 3.48
CA ALA A 30 -17.07 -12.26 2.51
C ALA A 30 -18.37 -12.44 1.71
N ASP A 31 -19.24 -13.36 2.13
CA ASP A 31 -20.43 -13.80 1.39
C ASP A 31 -21.39 -12.66 0.98
N LEU A 32 -21.42 -11.57 1.77
CA LEU A 32 -22.31 -10.42 1.57
C LEU A 32 -21.57 -9.15 1.14
N GLU A 33 -20.28 -9.25 0.83
CA GLU A 33 -19.43 -8.10 0.53
C GLU A 33 -18.78 -8.24 -0.84
N THR A 34 -18.63 -7.12 -1.53
CA THR A 34 -17.78 -7.00 -2.72
C THR A 34 -16.56 -6.14 -2.38
N PRO A 35 -15.45 -6.25 -3.14
CA PRO A 35 -14.31 -5.36 -2.95
C PRO A 35 -14.71 -3.88 -2.98
N VAL A 36 -15.59 -3.51 -3.91
CA VAL A 36 -16.11 -2.14 -4.03
C VAL A 36 -16.94 -1.74 -2.81
N SER A 37 -17.85 -2.61 -2.30
CA SER A 37 -18.66 -2.26 -1.13
C SER A 37 -17.80 -2.01 0.11
N VAL A 38 -16.79 -2.85 0.32
CA VAL A 38 -15.86 -2.71 1.46
C VAL A 38 -14.96 -1.49 1.29
N TYR A 39 -14.43 -1.24 0.09
CA TYR A 39 -13.64 -0.04 -0.19
C TYR A 39 -14.42 1.24 0.14
N LEU A 40 -15.67 1.34 -0.31
CA LEU A 40 -16.52 2.51 -0.02
C LEU A 40 -16.79 2.68 1.48
N LYS A 41 -17.08 1.59 2.21
CA LYS A 41 -17.27 1.60 3.67
C LYS A 41 -16.03 2.10 4.41
N LEU A 42 -14.85 1.61 4.03
CA LEU A 42 -13.59 1.94 4.68
C LEU A 42 -13.12 3.36 4.35
N ARG A 43 -13.28 3.80 3.10
CA ARG A 43 -12.91 5.15 2.68
C ARG A 43 -13.74 6.20 3.41
N ALA A 44 -15.05 5.95 3.58
CA ALA A 44 -15.96 6.88 4.24
C ALA A 44 -15.58 7.14 5.71
N SER A 45 -14.94 6.18 6.39
CA SER A 45 -14.57 6.30 7.81
C SER A 45 -13.15 6.81 8.05
N THR A 46 -12.28 6.80 7.04
CA THR A 46 -10.84 7.07 7.22
C THR A 46 -10.35 8.36 6.56
N GLY A 47 -10.96 8.78 5.45
CA GLY A 47 -10.50 9.94 4.68
C GLY A 47 -9.08 9.77 4.10
N GLY A 48 -8.65 10.76 3.30
CA GLY A 48 -7.31 10.77 2.70
C GLY A 48 -7.09 9.79 1.53
N PRO A 49 -5.83 9.67 1.06
CA PRO A 49 -5.47 8.77 -0.03
C PRO A 49 -5.75 7.30 0.32
N SER A 50 -6.30 6.57 -0.64
CA SER A 50 -6.65 5.15 -0.52
C SER A 50 -6.63 4.50 -1.91
N PHE A 51 -6.66 3.18 -1.95
CA PHE A 51 -6.70 2.44 -3.21
C PHE A 51 -7.56 1.19 -3.13
N LEU A 52 -8.05 0.79 -4.31
CA LEU A 52 -8.58 -0.53 -4.62
C LEU A 52 -7.84 -1.03 -5.86
N LEU A 53 -7.13 -2.15 -5.74
CA LEU A 53 -6.45 -2.81 -6.86
C LEU A 53 -7.20 -4.10 -7.19
N GLU A 54 -7.72 -4.18 -8.40
CA GLU A 54 -8.33 -5.39 -8.96
C GLU A 54 -7.56 -5.78 -10.21
N SER A 55 -7.26 -7.07 -10.35
CA SER A 55 -6.68 -7.60 -11.57
C SER A 55 -7.79 -8.20 -12.42
N VAL A 56 -7.72 -8.02 -13.75
CA VAL A 56 -8.57 -8.75 -14.69
C VAL A 56 -7.65 -9.58 -15.58
N GLU A 57 -7.75 -10.89 -15.47
CA GLU A 57 -7.06 -11.83 -16.33
C GLU A 57 -7.91 -12.08 -17.59
N LYS A 58 -7.28 -11.96 -18.77
CA LYS A 58 -7.87 -12.27 -20.08
C LYS A 58 -9.19 -11.53 -20.38
N GLY A 59 -9.37 -10.34 -19.83
CA GLY A 59 -10.49 -9.43 -20.17
C GLY A 59 -11.83 -9.73 -19.50
N GLU A 60 -12.03 -10.92 -18.94
CA GLU A 60 -13.34 -11.33 -18.40
C GLU A 60 -13.28 -11.94 -16.99
N GLN A 61 -12.12 -12.42 -16.52
CA GLN A 61 -12.01 -13.04 -15.19
C GLN A 61 -11.31 -12.09 -14.24
N VAL A 62 -11.97 -11.74 -13.13
CA VAL A 62 -11.29 -11.06 -12.03
C VAL A 62 -10.22 -11.99 -11.49
N GLY A 63 -9.00 -11.49 -11.37
CA GLY A 63 -7.88 -12.20 -10.77
C GLY A 63 -8.22 -12.60 -9.34
N ARG A 64 -7.53 -13.62 -8.81
CA ARG A 64 -7.91 -14.24 -7.52
C ARG A 64 -8.05 -13.27 -6.36
N TYR A 65 -7.28 -12.17 -6.34
CA TYR A 65 -7.24 -11.23 -5.24
C TYR A 65 -7.60 -9.81 -5.67
N SER A 66 -8.41 -9.14 -4.85
CA SER A 66 -8.53 -7.67 -4.84
C SER A 66 -7.90 -7.13 -3.56
N PHE A 67 -7.19 -6.00 -3.64
CA PHE A 67 -6.47 -5.39 -2.53
C PHE A 67 -7.00 -4.01 -2.23
N ILE A 68 -7.27 -3.73 -0.96
CA ILE A 68 -7.76 -2.44 -0.49
C ILE A 68 -6.79 -1.91 0.55
N GLY A 69 -6.32 -0.69 0.36
CA GLY A 69 -5.54 0.06 1.34
C GLY A 69 -6.24 1.37 1.68
N VAL A 70 -6.39 1.63 2.97
CA VAL A 70 -6.95 2.89 3.52
C VAL A 70 -6.09 3.34 4.68
N HIS A 71 -6.13 4.65 4.99
CA HIS A 71 -5.50 5.21 6.18
C HIS A 71 -4.02 4.82 6.31
N ALA A 72 -3.26 4.99 5.22
CA ALA A 72 -1.83 4.72 5.22
C ALA A 72 -1.15 5.55 6.34
N PRO A 73 -0.36 4.92 7.23
CA PRO A 73 0.33 5.62 8.32
C PRO A 73 1.33 6.67 7.80
N MET A 74 1.83 6.47 6.57
CA MET A 74 2.74 7.39 5.93
C MET A 74 2.42 7.51 4.44
N THR A 75 2.55 8.72 3.93
CA THR A 75 2.52 9.02 2.50
C THR A 75 3.78 9.77 2.10
N VAL A 76 4.23 9.60 0.86
CA VAL A 76 5.36 10.34 0.30
C VAL A 76 4.93 10.94 -1.01
N THR A 77 4.92 12.27 -1.09
CA THR A 77 4.50 13.02 -2.28
C THR A 77 5.65 13.87 -2.77
N ALA A 78 5.98 13.83 -4.07
CA ALA A 78 7.02 14.67 -4.65
C ALA A 78 6.50 15.61 -5.74
N TRP A 79 6.99 16.85 -5.70
CA TRP A 79 6.84 17.86 -6.75
C TRP A 79 8.23 18.33 -7.14
N GLY A 80 8.72 17.84 -8.27
CA GLY A 80 10.14 17.92 -8.61
C GLY A 80 11.00 17.40 -7.46
N ASN A 81 11.95 18.20 -7.02
CA ASN A 81 12.86 17.84 -5.94
C ASN A 81 12.32 18.14 -4.53
N GLN A 82 11.08 18.59 -4.40
CA GLN A 82 10.45 18.84 -3.11
C GLN A 82 9.62 17.63 -2.72
N VAL A 83 10.01 16.96 -1.63
CA VAL A 83 9.34 15.76 -1.12
C VAL A 83 8.67 16.07 0.20
N THR A 84 7.40 15.74 0.30
CA THR A 84 6.61 15.83 1.53
C THR A 84 6.33 14.44 2.06
N ILE A 85 6.74 14.19 3.30
CA ILE A 85 6.36 12.99 4.06
C ILE A 85 5.13 13.35 4.87
N GLY A 86 4.01 12.71 4.54
CA GLY A 86 2.75 12.84 5.24
C GLY A 86 2.54 11.72 6.25
N GLY A 87 1.75 12.00 7.28
CA GLY A 87 1.25 11.03 8.24
C GLY A 87 -0.19 10.63 7.92
N ALA A 88 -0.71 9.73 8.75
CA ALA A 88 -2.12 9.35 8.73
C ALA A 88 -3.07 10.57 8.69
N GLY A 89 -4.15 10.47 7.91
CA GLY A 89 -5.13 11.54 7.77
C GLY A 89 -4.67 12.78 6.99
N GLY A 90 -3.48 12.75 6.38
CA GLY A 90 -2.97 13.85 5.54
C GLY A 90 -2.17 14.92 6.29
N ALA A 91 -1.77 14.65 7.54
CA ALA A 91 -0.85 15.53 8.26
C ALA A 91 0.49 15.64 7.53
N VAL A 92 1.10 16.82 7.47
CA VAL A 92 2.48 16.97 6.98
C VAL A 92 3.42 16.73 8.16
N LEU A 93 4.24 15.69 8.07
CA LEU A 93 5.23 15.37 9.10
C LEU A 93 6.58 16.02 8.79
N GLU A 94 6.98 15.99 7.54
CA GLU A 94 8.28 16.48 7.11
C GLU A 94 8.25 16.99 5.67
N ARG A 95 9.12 17.96 5.38
CA ARG A 95 9.44 18.40 4.02
C ARG A 95 10.93 18.35 3.82
N GLN A 96 11.35 17.71 2.74
CA GLN A 96 12.73 17.55 2.35
C GLN A 96 12.92 18.02 0.92
N GLN A 97 14.17 18.36 0.58
CA GLN A 97 14.57 18.65 -0.78
C GLN A 97 15.64 17.65 -1.22
N GLY A 98 15.47 17.05 -2.39
CA GLY A 98 16.40 16.04 -2.91
C GLY A 98 15.81 15.19 -4.02
N ASN A 99 16.53 14.13 -4.40
CA ASN A 99 16.04 13.14 -5.33
C ASN A 99 14.97 12.26 -4.66
N PRO A 100 13.73 12.22 -5.17
CA PRO A 100 12.67 11.42 -4.56
C PRO A 100 12.98 9.91 -4.49
N PHE A 101 13.75 9.38 -5.44
CA PHE A 101 14.12 7.96 -5.44
C PHE A 101 15.05 7.60 -4.28
N ASP A 102 16.02 8.47 -3.98
CA ASP A 102 16.94 8.26 -2.85
C ASP A 102 16.19 8.30 -1.52
N LEU A 103 15.28 9.27 -1.37
CA LEU A 103 14.44 9.37 -0.16
C LEU A 103 13.52 8.17 0.03
N VAL A 104 12.87 7.68 -1.04
CA VAL A 104 12.05 6.47 -0.96
C VAL A 104 12.90 5.25 -0.63
N LYS A 105 14.10 5.15 -1.21
CA LYS A 105 15.04 4.07 -0.91
C LYS A 105 15.45 4.07 0.57
N ASP A 106 15.71 5.23 1.14
CA ASP A 106 16.06 5.39 2.55
C ASP A 106 14.88 5.05 3.47
N LEU A 107 13.65 5.43 3.10
CA LEU A 107 12.43 5.08 3.86
C LEU A 107 12.09 3.57 3.81
N LEU A 108 12.50 2.91 2.73
CA LEU A 108 12.41 1.45 2.60
C LEU A 108 13.57 0.74 3.30
N ALA A 109 14.70 1.44 3.53
CA ALA A 109 15.86 0.87 4.19
C ALA A 109 15.49 0.42 5.60
N GLY A 110 15.87 -0.81 5.94
CA GLY A 110 15.57 -1.41 7.24
C GLY A 110 14.19 -2.08 7.35
N ARG A 111 13.31 -2.00 6.35
CA ARG A 111 12.06 -2.79 6.33
C ARG A 111 12.33 -4.18 5.78
N GLN A 112 12.25 -5.19 6.64
CA GLN A 112 12.51 -6.60 6.31
C GLN A 112 11.22 -7.40 6.45
N ALA A 113 10.51 -7.55 5.32
CA ALA A 113 9.24 -8.26 5.26
C ALA A 113 9.40 -9.77 5.45
N VAL A 114 8.60 -10.33 6.35
CA VAL A 114 8.56 -11.78 6.61
C VAL A 114 7.35 -12.38 5.91
N LYS A 115 7.58 -13.45 5.13
CA LYS A 115 6.49 -14.19 4.48
C LYS A 115 5.73 -15.04 5.50
N VAL A 116 4.44 -14.77 5.64
CA VAL A 116 3.52 -15.54 6.48
C VAL A 116 2.65 -16.45 5.61
N PRO A 117 2.60 -17.77 5.88
CA PRO A 117 1.74 -18.70 5.15
C PRO A 117 0.27 -18.28 5.15
N GLY A 118 -0.40 -18.42 4.01
CA GLY A 118 -1.84 -18.15 3.88
C GLY A 118 -2.18 -16.74 3.39
N LEU A 119 -1.21 -15.83 3.35
CA LEU A 119 -1.33 -14.50 2.73
C LEU A 119 -0.92 -14.53 1.25
N PRO A 120 -1.49 -13.63 0.41
CA PRO A 120 -0.98 -13.39 -0.94
C PRO A 120 0.41 -12.73 -0.90
N THR A 121 1.04 -12.59 -2.07
CA THR A 121 2.34 -11.92 -2.22
C THR A 121 2.33 -10.48 -1.70
N LEU A 122 1.24 -9.74 -1.93
CA LEU A 122 1.06 -8.40 -1.41
C LEU A 122 0.33 -8.47 -0.05
N ALA A 123 1.12 -8.52 1.03
CA ALA A 123 0.63 -8.52 2.42
C ALA A 123 0.88 -7.20 3.16
N GLY A 124 1.35 -6.19 2.43
CA GLY A 124 1.78 -4.88 2.91
C GLY A 124 2.79 -4.31 1.93
N GLY A 125 3.11 -3.04 2.04
CA GLY A 125 4.16 -2.41 1.23
C GLY A 125 3.79 -1.03 0.72
N VAL A 126 4.47 -0.59 -0.33
CA VAL A 126 4.31 0.77 -0.87
C VAL A 126 3.51 0.71 -2.17
N VAL A 127 2.38 1.41 -2.19
CA VAL A 127 1.45 1.45 -3.33
C VAL A 127 1.25 2.90 -3.75
N GLY A 128 1.26 3.18 -5.05
CA GLY A 128 1.07 4.54 -5.54
C GLY A 128 1.47 4.66 -6.99
N TYR A 129 1.97 5.82 -7.38
CA TYR A 129 2.39 6.08 -8.75
C TYR A 129 3.69 6.89 -8.82
N PHE A 130 4.35 6.75 -9.97
CA PHE A 130 5.39 7.63 -10.47
C PHE A 130 4.87 8.22 -11.78
N ALA A 131 4.75 9.54 -11.86
CA ALA A 131 4.39 10.23 -13.09
C ALA A 131 5.55 10.14 -14.09
N TYR A 132 5.26 10.40 -15.36
CA TYR A 132 6.25 10.31 -16.43
C TYR A 132 7.48 11.19 -16.18
N ASP A 133 7.27 12.42 -15.69
CA ASP A 133 8.36 13.37 -15.45
C ASP A 133 9.37 12.94 -14.36
N MET A 134 9.07 11.90 -13.57
CA MET A 134 10.06 11.29 -12.67
C MET A 134 11.29 10.76 -13.42
N VAL A 135 11.18 10.45 -14.72
CA VAL A 135 12.32 10.07 -15.57
C VAL A 135 13.43 11.13 -15.57
N ARG A 136 13.11 12.41 -15.29
CA ARG A 136 14.09 13.51 -15.25
C ARG A 136 15.10 13.42 -14.10
N PHE A 137 14.83 12.58 -13.10
CA PHE A 137 15.79 12.24 -12.04
C PHE A 137 16.77 11.14 -12.45
N ILE A 138 16.53 10.49 -13.59
CA ILE A 138 17.34 9.39 -14.11
C ILE A 138 18.05 9.83 -15.40
N GLU A 139 17.39 10.63 -16.23
CA GLU A 139 17.86 11.07 -17.54
C GLU A 139 17.73 12.59 -17.71
N ARG A 140 18.67 13.19 -18.46
CA ARG A 140 18.60 14.61 -18.80
C ARG A 140 17.73 14.81 -20.04
N LEU A 141 16.55 15.39 -19.85
CA LEU A 141 15.61 15.71 -20.92
C LEU A 141 15.52 17.23 -21.15
N PRO A 142 15.23 17.70 -22.37
CA PRO A 142 14.96 19.10 -22.63
C PRO A 142 13.65 19.57 -21.96
N GLU A 143 13.54 20.87 -21.69
CA GLU A 143 12.36 21.51 -21.10
C GLU A 143 11.55 22.22 -22.19
N THR A 144 10.84 21.43 -23.01
CA THR A 144 10.05 21.95 -24.15
C THR A 144 8.55 21.92 -23.91
N ALA A 145 8.08 21.12 -22.95
CA ALA A 145 6.66 20.99 -22.61
C ALA A 145 6.34 21.82 -21.36
N SER A 146 5.17 22.45 -21.35
CA SER A 146 4.60 23.10 -20.16
C SER A 146 3.90 22.07 -19.28
N ARG A 147 3.96 22.24 -17.95
CA ARG A 147 3.16 21.45 -17.00
C ARG A 147 1.71 21.94 -17.03
N ASP A 148 0.79 21.06 -17.45
CA ASP A 148 -0.65 21.33 -17.56
C ASP A 148 -1.51 20.49 -16.59
N LEU A 149 -0.91 19.49 -15.93
CA LEU A 149 -1.55 18.67 -14.90
C LEU A 149 -1.14 19.11 -13.49
N ASP A 150 -2.15 19.36 -12.64
CA ASP A 150 -2.00 19.61 -11.20
C ASP A 150 -2.00 18.29 -10.42
N VAL A 151 -1.02 17.44 -10.72
CA VAL A 151 -0.78 16.17 -10.03
C VAL A 151 0.66 16.12 -9.58
N ALA A 152 0.96 15.43 -8.48
CA ALA A 152 2.33 15.24 -8.03
C ALA A 152 3.13 14.43 -9.05
N ASP A 153 4.46 14.55 -9.04
CA ASP A 153 5.31 13.71 -9.87
C ASP A 153 5.44 12.29 -9.27
N MET A 154 5.20 12.15 -7.97
CA MET A 154 5.13 10.87 -7.27
C MET A 154 4.18 10.98 -6.09
N MET A 155 3.37 9.95 -5.86
CA MET A 155 2.63 9.77 -4.60
C MET A 155 2.64 8.31 -4.22
N LEU A 156 3.15 8.01 -3.03
CA LEU A 156 3.30 6.66 -2.50
C LEU A 156 2.63 6.55 -1.14
N LEU A 157 1.88 5.47 -0.93
CA LEU A 157 1.19 5.12 0.30
C LEU A 157 1.91 3.93 0.93
N PHE A 158 2.53 4.15 2.09
CA PHE A 158 3.13 3.09 2.89
C PHE A 158 2.00 2.39 3.63
N SER A 159 1.62 1.24 3.11
CA SER A 159 0.38 0.55 3.44
C SER A 159 0.67 -0.67 4.29
N ASP A 160 0.67 -0.44 5.60
CA ASP A 160 0.90 -1.49 6.60
C ASP A 160 -0.38 -2.28 6.88
N ASN A 161 -1.55 -1.68 6.63
CA ASN A 161 -2.86 -2.33 6.78
C ASN A 161 -3.51 -2.53 5.40
N LEU A 162 -3.94 -3.77 5.13
CA LEU A 162 -4.63 -4.13 3.89
C LEU A 162 -5.89 -4.95 4.19
N VAL A 163 -6.90 -4.76 3.36
CA VAL A 163 -8.00 -5.73 3.22
C VAL A 163 -7.83 -6.45 1.89
N VAL A 164 -7.70 -7.77 1.94
CA VAL A 164 -7.52 -8.63 0.78
C VAL A 164 -8.77 -9.49 0.60
N PHE A 165 -9.41 -9.42 -0.55
CA PHE A 165 -10.44 -10.37 -0.94
C PHE A 165 -9.81 -11.57 -1.65
N ASP A 166 -10.09 -12.79 -1.21
CA ASP A 166 -9.74 -14.04 -1.90
C ASP A 166 -11.01 -14.59 -2.56
N HIS A 167 -11.22 -14.24 -3.83
CA HIS A 167 -12.46 -14.55 -4.58
C HIS A 167 -12.69 -16.05 -4.72
N VAL A 168 -11.61 -16.84 -4.77
CA VAL A 168 -11.68 -18.31 -4.90
C VAL A 168 -12.15 -18.97 -3.60
N ARG A 169 -11.82 -18.38 -2.44
CA ARG A 169 -12.18 -18.92 -1.12
C ARG A 169 -13.34 -18.18 -0.47
N HIS A 170 -13.95 -17.21 -1.14
CA HIS A 170 -15.07 -16.40 -0.65
C HIS A 170 -14.83 -15.81 0.76
N ARG A 171 -13.65 -15.22 0.95
CA ARG A 171 -13.22 -14.67 2.24
C ARG A 171 -12.50 -13.35 2.10
N LEU A 172 -12.52 -12.54 3.15
CA LEU A 172 -11.61 -11.41 3.29
C LEU A 172 -10.54 -11.69 4.34
N LEU A 173 -9.34 -11.16 4.10
CA LEU A 173 -8.24 -11.14 5.04
C LEU A 173 -8.01 -9.68 5.42
N VAL A 174 -8.13 -9.38 6.71
CA VAL A 174 -7.70 -8.10 7.28
C VAL A 174 -6.28 -8.30 7.76
N VAL A 175 -5.33 -7.60 7.15
CA VAL A 175 -3.89 -7.72 7.39
C VAL A 175 -3.38 -6.44 8.04
N ALA A 176 -2.52 -6.57 9.04
CA ALA A 176 -1.82 -5.49 9.72
C ALA A 176 -0.35 -5.89 9.92
N ASN A 177 0.58 -5.00 9.57
CA ASN A 177 2.03 -5.19 9.74
C ASN A 177 2.59 -4.41 10.92
#